data_AF-A0A521UBS0-F1
#
_entry.id   AF-A0A521UBS0-F1
#
_cell.length_a   1.000
_cell.length_b   1.000
_cell.length_c   1.000
_cell.angle_alpha   90.00
_cell.angle_beta   90.00
_cell.angle_gamma   90.00
#
_symmetry.space_group_name_H-M   'P 1'
#
loop_
_entity.id
_entity.type
_entity.pdbx_description
1 polymer ?
#
loop_
_entity_poly.entity_id
_entity_poly.type
_entity_poly.pdbx_seq_one_letter_code
_entity_poly.pdbx_strand_id
1 'polypeptide(L)'
;MRSTFTRRRVSGAMRGAATRSVLWAVLGLMLLALVGQRLLDPVYEPCAACEHTGRVSCGADGCAHGSVPCPGRCIKADDPGWERMAVDGHPPDELWLRFYNVDGTFNAWSRAHIGEVVEMVDGRYVLRGRCPVCAGTTRVACSTCNAARMCPTCRGRGRLRRWLAWR
;
A
#
# COMPACT_ATOMS: atom_id res chain seq x y z
N MET A 1 -12.80 77.21 -49.65
CA MET A 1 -12.21 77.51 -48.31
C MET A 1 -11.78 76.19 -47.68
N ARG A 2 -10.47 75.94 -47.53
CA ARG A 2 -9.93 74.71 -46.93
C ARG A 2 -9.70 74.95 -45.44
N SER A 3 -10.38 74.16 -44.59
CA SER A 3 -10.20 74.21 -43.14
C SER A 3 -9.17 73.15 -42.72
N THR A 4 -8.08 73.60 -42.14
CA THR A 4 -6.91 72.80 -41.74
C THR A 4 -7.19 72.17 -40.39
N PHE A 5 -7.38 70.83 -40.36
CA PHE A 5 -7.66 70.10 -39.13
C PHE A 5 -6.35 69.66 -38.46
N THR A 6 -5.94 70.39 -37.42
CA THR A 6 -4.71 70.16 -36.66
C THR A 6 -4.88 68.96 -35.72
N ARG A 7 -4.32 67.80 -36.08
CA ARG A 7 -4.25 66.62 -35.20
C ARG A 7 -3.34 66.90 -34.00
N ARG A 8 -3.91 67.01 -32.79
CA ARG A 8 -3.17 66.88 -31.52
C ARG A 8 -2.79 65.42 -31.30
N ARG A 9 -1.48 65.13 -31.26
CA ARG A 9 -0.95 63.87 -30.68
C ARG A 9 -1.11 63.93 -29.17
N VAL A 10 -1.90 63.02 -28.61
CA VAL A 10 -1.94 62.78 -27.16
C VAL A 10 -0.92 61.67 -26.87
N SER A 11 0.21 62.04 -26.28
CA SER A 11 1.23 61.11 -25.80
C SER A 11 0.73 60.40 -24.54
N GLY A 12 0.10 59.24 -24.71
CA GLY A 12 -0.30 58.35 -23.61
C GLY A 12 0.81 57.38 -23.23
N ALA A 13 1.93 57.87 -22.72
CA ALA A 13 2.94 57.05 -22.07
C ALA A 13 2.74 57.15 -20.56
N MET A 14 2.50 55.99 -19.90
CA MET A 14 2.65 55.69 -18.46
C MET A 14 1.51 54.74 -17.98
N ARG A 15 1.44 53.50 -18.49
CA ARG A 15 0.61 52.41 -17.90
C ARG A 15 1.28 51.02 -17.91
N GLY A 16 2.62 50.95 -17.97
CA GLY A 16 3.34 49.68 -18.19
C GLY A 16 4.14 49.11 -17.00
N ALA A 17 4.38 49.88 -15.93
CA ALA A 17 5.34 49.48 -14.90
C ALA A 17 4.72 48.82 -13.65
N ALA A 18 3.43 49.03 -13.37
CA ALA A 18 2.82 48.54 -12.13
C ALA A 18 2.40 47.05 -12.16
N THR A 19 2.25 46.43 -13.34
CA THR A 19 1.73 45.06 -13.48
C THR A 19 2.76 43.97 -13.21
N ARG A 20 4.06 44.24 -13.45
CA ARG A 20 5.13 43.26 -13.23
C ARG A 20 5.40 43.03 -11.75
N SER A 21 5.39 44.08 -10.93
CA SER A 21 5.68 43.99 -9.49
C SER A 21 4.60 43.21 -8.73
N VAL A 22 3.33 43.36 -9.10
CA VAL A 22 2.21 42.62 -8.48
C VAL A 22 2.29 41.13 -8.80
N LEU A 23 2.65 40.77 -10.04
CA LEU A 23 2.79 39.36 -10.43
C LEU A 23 3.90 38.65 -9.64
N TRP A 24 5.07 39.28 -9.48
CA TRP A 24 6.17 38.72 -8.69
C TRP A 24 5.82 38.57 -7.21
N ALA A 25 5.09 39.52 -6.63
CA ALA A 25 4.63 39.43 -5.24
C ALA A 25 3.65 38.26 -5.03
N VAL A 26 2.68 38.07 -5.93
CA VAL A 26 1.73 36.94 -5.86
C VAL A 26 2.43 35.60 -6.04
N LEU A 27 3.36 35.49 -7.01
CA LEU A 27 4.16 34.27 -7.21
C LEU A 27 5.02 33.94 -5.99
N GLY A 28 5.65 34.95 -5.37
CA GLY A 28 6.41 34.79 -4.13
C GLY A 28 5.55 34.29 -2.97
N LEU A 29 4.34 34.84 -2.81
CA LEU A 29 3.43 34.43 -1.74
C LEU A 29 2.89 33.00 -1.94
N MET A 30 2.59 32.62 -3.18
CA MET A 30 2.21 31.24 -3.55
C MET A 30 3.34 30.25 -3.27
N LEU A 31 4.58 30.59 -3.62
CA LEU A 31 5.77 29.77 -3.31
C LEU A 31 5.98 29.64 -1.80
N LEU A 32 5.85 30.72 -1.03
CA LEU A 32 5.93 30.69 0.43
C LEU A 32 4.82 29.82 1.06
N ALA A 33 3.59 29.90 0.54
CA ALA A 33 2.49 29.05 1.01
C ALA A 33 2.74 27.56 0.72
N LEU A 34 3.25 27.22 -0.47
CA LEU A 34 3.62 25.85 -0.85
C LEU A 34 4.78 25.29 -0.01
N VAL A 35 5.81 26.10 0.28
CA VAL A 35 6.93 25.69 1.14
C VAL A 35 6.48 25.57 2.60
N GLY A 36 5.65 26.50 3.07
CA GLY A 36 5.10 26.48 4.43
C GLY A 36 4.24 25.25 4.71
N GLN A 37 3.45 24.78 3.73
CA GLN A 37 2.64 23.56 3.87
C GLN A 37 3.49 22.32 4.15
N ARG A 38 4.65 22.15 3.50
CA ARG A 38 5.53 20.99 3.73
C ARG A 38 6.24 21.01 5.07
N LEU A 39 6.45 22.18 5.66
CA LEU A 39 7.07 22.32 6.99
C LEU A 39 6.08 22.02 8.13
N LEU A 40 4.78 22.00 7.83
CA LEU A 40 3.72 21.76 8.80
C LEU A 40 3.17 20.33 8.74
N ASP A 41 3.64 19.49 7.82
CA ASP A 41 3.24 18.10 7.77
C ASP A 41 3.71 17.39 9.06
N PRO A 42 2.78 16.85 9.87
CA PRO A 42 3.16 16.16 11.09
C PRO A 42 4.00 14.93 10.74
N VAL A 43 5.20 14.86 11.31
CA VAL A 43 6.04 13.66 11.20
C VAL A 43 5.33 12.52 11.94
N TYR A 44 5.07 11.43 11.22
CA TYR A 44 4.50 10.21 11.79
C TYR A 44 5.57 9.15 11.94
N GLU A 45 5.53 8.42 13.05
CA GLU A 45 6.33 7.23 13.27
C GLU A 45 5.44 5.99 13.28
N PRO A 46 5.94 4.86 12.76
CA PRO A 46 5.12 3.67 12.60
C PRO A 46 4.90 3.03 13.98
N CYS A 47 3.66 2.66 14.31
CA CYS A 47 3.31 2.22 15.67
C CYS A 47 3.83 0.80 15.93
N ALA A 48 4.85 0.66 16.78
CA ALA A 48 5.45 -0.63 17.12
C ALA A 48 4.46 -1.59 17.80
N ALA A 49 3.56 -1.07 18.65
CA ALA A 49 2.61 -1.88 19.41
C ALA A 49 1.61 -2.68 18.53
N CYS A 50 1.45 -2.31 17.26
CA CYS A 50 0.57 -3.00 16.32
C CYS A 50 1.25 -3.33 15.00
N GLU A 51 2.58 -3.28 14.93
CA GLU A 51 3.34 -3.50 13.68
C GLU A 51 2.75 -2.72 12.50
N HIS A 52 2.33 -1.48 12.79
CA HIS A 52 1.84 -0.53 11.80
C HIS A 52 0.50 -0.87 11.15
N THR A 53 -0.13 -1.98 11.54
CA THR A 53 -1.45 -2.41 11.05
C THR A 53 -2.62 -1.59 11.62
N GLY A 54 -2.40 -0.92 12.76
CA GLY A 54 -3.46 -0.27 13.53
C GLY A 54 -4.32 -1.25 14.36
N ARG A 55 -4.04 -2.55 14.32
CA ARG A 55 -4.81 -3.59 14.99
C ARG A 55 -3.92 -4.42 15.91
N VAL A 56 -4.45 -4.83 17.06
CA VAL A 56 -3.75 -5.70 18.01
C VAL A 56 -4.41 -7.08 18.06
N SER A 57 -3.66 -8.09 18.49
CA SER A 57 -4.23 -9.42 18.76
C SER A 57 -5.29 -9.33 19.86
N CYS A 58 -6.36 -10.13 19.73
CA CYS A 58 -7.32 -10.33 20.82
C CYS A 58 -6.86 -11.36 21.85
N GLY A 59 -5.72 -12.03 21.63
CA GLY A 59 -5.22 -13.11 22.48
C GLY A 59 -5.85 -14.48 22.18
N ALA A 60 -6.76 -14.57 21.21
CA ALA A 60 -7.22 -15.86 20.70
C ALA A 60 -6.07 -16.60 20.01
N ASP A 61 -6.07 -17.92 20.09
CA ASP A 61 -5.04 -18.77 19.49
C ASP A 61 -4.92 -18.52 17.97
N GLY A 62 -3.69 -18.42 17.48
CA GLY A 62 -3.38 -18.08 16.08
C GLY A 62 -3.80 -16.68 15.61
N CYS A 63 -4.38 -15.82 16.47
CA CYS A 63 -4.82 -14.48 16.08
C CYS A 63 -3.65 -13.48 16.11
N ALA A 64 -3.25 -13.01 14.93
CA ALA A 64 -2.29 -11.93 14.75
C ALA A 64 -3.00 -10.73 14.08
N HIS A 65 -2.93 -9.55 14.72
CA HIS A 65 -3.52 -8.29 14.23
C HIS A 65 -5.00 -8.39 13.83
N GLY A 66 -5.78 -9.21 14.53
CA GLY A 66 -7.20 -9.42 14.24
C GLY A 66 -7.50 -10.38 13.09
N SER A 67 -6.48 -11.13 12.64
CA SER A 67 -6.61 -12.15 11.59
C SER A 67 -6.02 -13.48 12.05
N VAL A 68 -6.58 -14.58 11.59
CA VAL A 68 -6.06 -15.95 11.81
C VAL A 68 -5.65 -16.56 10.47
N PRO A 69 -4.75 -17.57 10.46
CA PRO A 69 -4.47 -18.33 9.24
C PRO A 69 -5.76 -18.85 8.59
N CYS A 70 -5.80 -18.83 7.25
CA CYS A 70 -6.95 -19.35 6.52
C CYS A 70 -7.13 -20.84 6.82
N PRO A 71 -8.32 -21.29 7.27
CA PRO A 71 -8.57 -22.72 7.51
C PRO A 71 -8.71 -23.53 6.21
N GLY A 72 -8.74 -22.86 5.06
CA GLY A 72 -8.82 -23.50 3.75
C GLY A 72 -7.54 -24.25 3.36
N ARG A 73 -7.68 -25.13 2.36
CA ARG A 73 -6.59 -25.91 1.75
C ARG A 73 -5.76 -25.09 0.74
N CYS A 74 -5.69 -23.78 0.90
CA CYS A 74 -4.84 -22.96 0.05
C CYS A 74 -3.38 -23.05 0.47
N ILE A 75 -2.47 -22.86 -0.49
CA ILE A 75 -1.02 -22.78 -0.26
C ILE A 75 -0.73 -21.60 0.66
N LYS A 76 0.06 -21.81 1.70
CA LYS A 76 0.48 -20.80 2.68
C LYS A 76 2.00 -20.68 2.71
N ALA A 77 2.47 -19.49 3.08
CA ALA A 77 3.91 -19.23 3.18
C ALA A 77 4.60 -20.07 4.26
N ASP A 78 3.86 -20.51 5.26
CA ASP A 78 4.29 -21.32 6.40
C ASP A 78 3.96 -22.82 6.25
N ASP A 79 3.42 -23.26 5.10
CA ASP A 79 3.24 -24.69 4.84
C ASP A 79 4.61 -25.40 4.89
N PRO A 80 4.72 -26.55 5.57
CA PRO A 80 5.96 -27.32 5.56
C PRO A 80 6.23 -27.90 4.17
N GLY A 81 7.50 -28.13 3.84
CA GLY A 81 7.89 -28.78 2.59
C GLY A 81 8.25 -27.84 1.44
N TRP A 82 8.37 -26.54 1.70
CA TRP A 82 9.04 -25.63 0.77
C TRP A 82 10.50 -26.06 0.57
N GLU A 83 10.88 -26.24 -0.69
CA GLU A 83 12.23 -26.60 -1.08
C GLU A 83 12.69 -25.80 -2.30
N ARG A 84 14.01 -25.67 -2.47
CA ARG A 84 14.59 -25.07 -3.67
C ARG A 84 14.59 -26.12 -4.77
N MET A 85 14.05 -25.75 -5.93
CA MET A 85 14.02 -26.62 -7.11
C MET A 85 14.61 -25.88 -8.29
N ALA A 86 15.50 -26.54 -9.04
CA ALA A 86 15.98 -26.04 -10.32
C ALA A 86 14.88 -26.30 -11.36
N VAL A 87 14.19 -25.24 -11.78
CA VAL A 87 13.14 -25.27 -12.81
C VAL A 87 13.56 -24.34 -13.94
N ASP A 88 13.52 -24.83 -15.18
CA ASP A 88 13.92 -24.04 -16.35
C ASP A 88 13.11 -22.74 -16.45
N GLY A 89 13.81 -21.61 -16.61
CA GLY A 89 13.19 -20.29 -16.69
C GLY A 89 12.87 -19.61 -15.34
N HIS A 90 13.19 -20.25 -14.21
CA HIS A 90 12.97 -19.70 -12.87
C HIS A 90 14.29 -19.46 -12.10
N PRO A 91 14.32 -18.50 -11.14
CA PRO A 91 15.49 -18.30 -10.28
C PRO A 91 15.82 -19.55 -9.44
N PRO A 92 17.11 -19.89 -9.26
CA PRO A 92 17.52 -21.12 -8.56
C PRO A 92 17.26 -21.08 -7.04
N ASP A 93 16.95 -19.91 -6.48
CA ASP A 93 16.58 -19.71 -5.09
C ASP A 93 15.06 -19.66 -4.85
N GLU A 94 14.26 -19.81 -5.90
CA GLU A 94 12.81 -19.88 -5.78
C GLU A 94 12.39 -21.13 -5.00
N LEU A 95 11.44 -20.95 -4.08
CA LEU A 95 10.89 -22.02 -3.28
C LEU A 95 9.64 -22.60 -3.93
N TRP A 96 9.57 -23.92 -3.94
CA TRP A 96 8.51 -24.71 -4.53
C TRP A 96 7.96 -25.70 -3.51
N LEU A 97 6.67 -25.99 -3.62
CA LEU A 97 5.99 -26.96 -2.77
C LEU A 97 5.51 -28.13 -3.65
N ARG A 98 5.94 -29.35 -3.31
CA ARG A 98 5.56 -30.56 -4.05
C ARG A 98 4.26 -31.14 -3.52
N PHE A 99 3.45 -31.64 -4.45
CA PHE A 99 2.21 -32.34 -4.17
C PHE A 99 2.21 -33.66 -4.95
N TYR A 100 2.33 -34.76 -4.21
CA TYR A 100 2.45 -36.10 -4.78
C TYR A 100 1.10 -36.66 -5.20
N ASN A 101 1.01 -37.06 -6.46
CA ASN A 101 -0.14 -37.70 -7.08
C ASN A 101 -0.24 -39.17 -6.63
N VAL A 102 -1.38 -39.82 -6.92
CA VAL A 102 -1.63 -41.22 -6.53
C VAL A 102 -0.66 -42.19 -7.22
N ASP A 103 -0.18 -41.85 -8.42
CA ASP A 103 0.79 -42.63 -9.19
C ASP A 103 2.25 -42.43 -8.75
N GLY A 104 2.50 -41.63 -7.71
CA GLY A 104 3.83 -41.31 -7.21
C GLY A 104 4.56 -40.20 -7.95
N THR A 105 3.99 -39.68 -9.06
CA THR A 105 4.47 -38.43 -9.67
C THR A 105 4.14 -37.24 -8.77
N PHE A 106 4.64 -36.04 -9.07
CA PHE A 106 4.26 -34.85 -8.32
C PHE A 106 4.05 -33.64 -9.25
N ASN A 107 3.18 -32.75 -8.81
CA ASN A 107 3.13 -31.37 -9.31
C ASN A 107 3.81 -30.47 -8.29
N ALA A 108 4.46 -29.40 -8.76
CA ALA A 108 5.10 -28.42 -7.89
C ALA A 108 4.62 -27.01 -8.24
N TRP A 109 4.38 -26.21 -7.21
CA TRP A 109 3.99 -24.81 -7.37
C TRP A 109 4.89 -23.91 -6.55
N SER A 110 5.34 -22.81 -7.16
CA SER A 110 6.20 -21.85 -6.50
C SER A 110 5.44 -20.95 -5.53
N ARG A 111 6.17 -20.10 -4.80
CA ARG A 111 5.58 -19.10 -3.90
C ARG A 111 4.65 -18.09 -4.61
N ALA A 112 4.69 -18.00 -5.94
CA ALA A 112 3.75 -17.20 -6.71
C ALA A 112 2.29 -17.67 -6.56
N HIS A 113 2.07 -18.94 -6.19
CA HIS A 113 0.74 -19.55 -6.01
C HIS A 113 0.24 -19.52 -4.56
N ILE A 114 0.90 -18.76 -3.67
CA ILE A 114 0.41 -18.57 -2.30
C ILE A 114 -1.01 -17.99 -2.32
N GLY A 115 -1.91 -18.60 -1.56
CA GLY A 115 -3.33 -18.25 -1.52
C GLY A 115 -4.20 -18.97 -2.55
N GLU A 116 -3.64 -19.76 -3.46
CA GLU A 116 -4.39 -20.61 -4.38
C GLU A 116 -4.70 -21.98 -3.79
N VAL A 117 -5.81 -22.57 -4.22
CA VAL A 117 -6.28 -23.89 -3.77
C VAL A 117 -5.71 -24.96 -4.68
N VAL A 118 -5.12 -25.97 -4.06
CA VAL A 118 -4.67 -27.20 -4.70
C VAL A 118 -5.61 -28.32 -4.32
N GLU A 119 -6.20 -29.00 -5.31
CA GLU A 119 -7.17 -30.07 -5.12
C GLU A 119 -6.76 -31.33 -5.87
N MET A 120 -7.05 -32.50 -5.29
CA MET A 120 -6.84 -33.79 -5.96
C MET A 120 -8.03 -34.08 -6.87
N VAL A 121 -7.81 -34.17 -8.18
CA VAL A 121 -8.82 -34.46 -9.20
C VAL A 121 -8.29 -35.62 -10.04
N ASP A 122 -9.04 -36.72 -10.10
CA ASP A 122 -8.67 -37.92 -10.85
C ASP A 122 -7.25 -38.43 -10.51
N GLY A 123 -6.91 -38.40 -9.22
CA GLY A 123 -5.62 -38.85 -8.70
C GLY A 123 -4.45 -37.89 -8.96
N ARG A 124 -4.71 -36.68 -9.49
CA ARG A 124 -3.70 -35.64 -9.73
C ARG A 124 -4.03 -34.35 -9.00
N TYR A 125 -3.02 -33.73 -8.40
CA TYR A 125 -3.20 -32.40 -7.81
C TYR A 125 -3.26 -31.33 -8.90
N VAL A 126 -4.26 -30.46 -8.84
CA VAL A 126 -4.47 -29.35 -9.78
C VAL A 126 -4.70 -28.04 -9.04
N LEU A 127 -4.26 -26.92 -9.62
CA LEU A 127 -4.63 -25.58 -9.15
C LEU A 127 -6.07 -25.26 -9.53
N ARG A 128 -6.85 -24.79 -8.56
CA ARG A 128 -8.23 -24.32 -8.74
C ARG A 128 -8.35 -22.79 -8.71
N GLY A 129 -7.22 -22.08 -8.67
CA GLY A 129 -7.17 -20.63 -8.53
C GLY A 129 -7.31 -20.17 -7.07
N ARG A 130 -7.70 -18.91 -6.87
CA ARG A 130 -7.73 -18.28 -5.55
C ARG A 130 -8.67 -18.99 -4.58
N CYS A 131 -8.24 -19.08 -3.33
CA CYS A 131 -9.05 -19.66 -2.26
C CYS A 131 -10.35 -18.88 -2.03
N PRO A 132 -11.53 -19.54 -2.07
CA PRO A 132 -12.80 -18.84 -1.83
C PRO A 132 -12.97 -18.38 -0.38
N VAL A 133 -12.22 -18.96 0.57
CA VAL A 133 -12.33 -18.64 2.00
C VAL A 133 -11.57 -17.35 2.36
N CYS A 134 -10.35 -17.17 1.83
CA CYS A 134 -9.51 -16.01 2.12
C CYS A 134 -9.25 -15.09 0.92
N ALA A 135 -9.86 -15.37 -0.23
CA ALA A 135 -9.65 -14.65 -1.49
C ALA A 135 -8.16 -14.53 -1.90
N GLY A 136 -7.32 -15.50 -1.51
CA GLY A 136 -5.87 -15.51 -1.78
C GLY A 136 -5.00 -14.81 -0.74
N THR A 137 -5.58 -14.22 0.31
CA THR A 137 -4.81 -13.48 1.34
C THR A 137 -4.13 -14.35 2.38
N THR A 138 -4.35 -15.67 2.34
CA THR A 138 -3.92 -16.70 3.32
C THR A 138 -4.37 -16.48 4.76
N ARG A 139 -5.13 -15.43 5.04
CA ARG A 139 -5.65 -15.12 6.37
C ARG A 139 -7.12 -14.74 6.30
N VAL A 140 -7.85 -14.95 7.39
CA VAL A 140 -9.25 -14.53 7.53
C VAL A 140 -9.41 -13.69 8.79
N ALA A 141 -10.49 -12.93 8.87
CA ALA A 141 -10.83 -12.21 10.09
C ALA A 141 -10.93 -13.20 11.26
N CYS A 142 -10.28 -12.88 12.39
CA CYS A 142 -10.43 -13.67 13.61
C CYS A 142 -11.88 -13.59 14.08
N SER A 143 -12.58 -14.73 14.17
CA SER A 143 -13.98 -14.79 14.60
C SER A 143 -14.19 -14.28 16.03
N THR A 144 -13.20 -14.43 16.92
CA THR A 144 -13.27 -13.98 18.31
C THR A 144 -13.36 -12.47 18.45
N CYS A 145 -12.64 -11.72 17.60
CA CYS A 145 -12.62 -10.26 17.67
C CYS A 145 -13.14 -9.56 16.43
N ASN A 146 -13.62 -10.31 15.42
CA ASN A 146 -14.08 -9.82 14.13
C ASN A 146 -13.16 -8.76 13.49
N ALA A 147 -11.85 -8.99 13.59
CA ALA A 147 -10.82 -8.06 13.15
C ALA A 147 -10.89 -6.63 13.73
N ALA A 148 -11.60 -6.44 14.86
CA ALA A 148 -12.02 -5.13 15.35
C ALA A 148 -11.17 -4.55 16.49
N ARG A 149 -10.20 -5.29 17.05
CA ARG A 149 -9.42 -4.77 18.18
C ARG A 149 -8.43 -3.71 17.70
N MET A 150 -8.88 -2.46 17.73
CA MET A 150 -8.06 -1.30 17.42
C MET A 150 -6.89 -1.21 18.40
N CYS A 151 -5.71 -0.88 17.88
CA CYS A 151 -4.55 -0.63 18.72
C CYS A 151 -4.83 0.56 19.64
N PRO A 152 -4.80 0.39 20.98
CA PRO A 152 -5.08 1.47 21.92
C PRO A 152 -4.04 2.59 21.83
N THR A 153 -2.80 2.25 21.47
CA THR A 153 -1.67 3.19 21.35
C THR A 153 -1.85 4.17 20.20
N CYS A 154 -2.14 3.68 18.99
CA CYS A 154 -2.32 4.55 17.81
C CYS A 154 -3.78 4.85 17.45
N ARG A 155 -4.74 4.26 18.17
CA ARG A 155 -6.19 4.35 17.93
C ARG A 155 -6.57 3.94 16.50
N GLY A 156 -6.09 2.79 16.06
CA GLY A 156 -6.40 2.27 14.72
C GLY A 156 -5.58 2.84 13.56
N ARG A 157 -4.73 3.84 13.80
CA ARG A 157 -4.04 4.58 12.72
C ARG A 157 -2.79 3.89 12.15
N GLY A 158 -2.25 2.90 12.84
CA GLY A 158 -0.97 2.26 12.49
C GLY A 158 0.26 3.15 12.67
N ARG A 159 0.09 4.42 13.02
CA ARG A 159 1.16 5.41 13.20
C ARG A 159 0.87 6.36 14.35
N LEU A 160 1.92 6.84 14.99
CA LEU A 160 1.88 7.83 16.06
C LEU A 160 2.33 9.18 15.51
N ARG A 161 1.68 10.26 15.96
CA ARG A 161 2.16 11.62 15.67
C ARG A 161 3.39 11.82 16.53
N ARG A 162 4.56 11.96 15.92
CA ARG A 162 5.77 12.31 16.64
C ARG A 162 5.59 13.74 17.09
N TRP A 163 5.41 13.93 18.40
CA TRP A 163 5.57 15.26 18.96
C TRP A 163 7.03 15.60 18.76
N LEU A 164 7.30 16.65 17.99
CA LEU A 164 8.61 17.29 17.99
C LEU A 164 8.80 17.77 19.42
N ALA A 165 9.45 16.95 20.24
CA ALA A 165 9.96 17.38 21.52
C ALA A 165 10.96 18.46 21.16
N TRP A 166 10.56 19.71 21.36
CA TRP A 166 11.47 20.85 21.36
C TRP A 166 12.54 20.52 22.40
N ARG A 167 13.72 20.10 21.93
CA ARG A 167 14.91 19.87 22.74
C ARG A 167 15.78 21.11 22.65
#